data_AF-A0A351APF9-F1
#
_entry.id   AF-A0A351APF9-F1
#
_cell.length_a   1.000
_cell.length_b   1.000
_cell.length_c   1.000
_cell.angle_alpha   90.00
_cell.angle_beta   90.00
_cell.angle_gamma   90.00
#
_symmetry.space_group_name_H-M   'P 1'
#
loop_
_entity.id
_entity.type
_entity.pdbx_description
1 polymer ?
#
loop_
_entity_poly.entity_id
_entity_poly.type
_entity_poly.pdbx_seq_one_letter_code
_entity_poly.pdbx_strand_id
1 'polypeptide(L)' 'LEYIDADDHRRLGIEIHSGKNRIVRRIFESLGYDVKALDRVYFAGLTKKGLKKGEWRYLSEGEVNVLKMGAYV' A
#
# COMPACT_ATOMS: atom_id res chain seq x y z
N LEU A 1 10.29 4.72 0.24
CA LEU A 1 9.54 4.03 -0.84
C LEU A 1 10.56 3.52 -1.85
N GLU A 2 11.17 2.38 -1.58
CA GLU A 2 12.34 1.85 -2.31
C GLU A 2 11.97 1.07 -3.60
N TYR A 3 10.73 1.24 -4.10
CA TYR A 3 10.11 0.35 -5.09
C TYR A 3 9.90 0.99 -6.47
N ILE A 4 10.39 2.22 -6.67
CA ILE A 4 10.15 2.97 -7.90
C ILE A 4 11.50 3.34 -8.47
N ASP A 5 11.77 2.81 -9.66
CA ASP A 5 12.87 3.24 -10.48
C ASP A 5 12.57 4.65 -11.00
N ALA A 6 13.49 5.58 -10.83
CA ALA A 6 13.30 6.98 -11.22
C ALA A 6 13.06 7.12 -12.74
N ASP A 7 13.59 6.18 -13.53
CA ASP A 7 13.44 6.18 -14.98
C ASP A 7 12.17 5.47 -15.47
N ASP A 8 11.44 4.76 -14.58
CA ASP A 8 10.19 4.07 -14.92
C ASP A 8 8.95 4.90 -14.57
N HIS A 9 8.57 5.80 -15.48
CA HIS A 9 7.38 6.64 -15.34
C HIS A 9 6.04 5.88 -15.35
N ARG A 10 6.04 4.54 -15.53
CA ARG A 10 4.82 3.71 -15.50
C ARG A 10 4.56 3.11 -14.11
N ARG A 11 5.51 3.25 -13.18
CA ARG A 11 5.36 2.82 -11.78
C ARG A 11 5.26 4.04 -10.88
N LEU A 12 4.19 4.10 -10.11
CA LEU A 12 3.87 5.24 -9.26
C LEU A 12 3.60 4.77 -7.84
N GLY A 13 4.12 5.52 -6.88
CA GLY A 13 3.86 5.37 -5.46
C GLY A 13 2.80 6.38 -5.08
N ILE A 14 1.74 5.91 -4.45
CA ILE A 14 0.68 6.77 -3.95
C ILE A 14 0.38 6.40 -2.51
N GLU A 15 0.09 7.42 -1.71
CA GLU A 15 -0.44 7.27 -0.38
C GLU A 15 -1.80 7.95 -0.33
N ILE A 16 -2.80 7.27 0.21
CA ILE A 16 -4.16 7.78 0.27
C ILE A 16 -4.82 7.38 1.58
N HIS A 17 -5.62 8.29 2.12
CA HIS A 17 -6.53 8.02 3.22
C HIS A 17 -7.96 7.97 2.68
N SER A 18 -8.41 6.80 2.20
CA SER A 18 -9.76 6.62 1.65
C SER A 18 -10.23 5.18 1.75
N GLY A 19 -11.42 4.98 2.30
CA GLY A 19 -12.13 3.69 2.32
C GLY A 19 -12.98 3.40 1.08
N LYS A 20 -13.02 4.32 0.10
CA LYS A 20 -13.86 4.14 -1.10
C LYS A 20 -13.37 2.95 -1.96
N ASN A 21 -14.28 2.06 -2.32
CA ASN A 21 -13.98 0.90 -3.16
C ASN A 21 -13.34 1.35 -4.49
N ARG A 22 -12.23 0.69 -4.87
CA ARG A 22 -11.50 0.91 -6.13
C ARG A 22 -11.03 2.36 -6.37
N ILE A 23 -10.88 3.18 -5.33
CA ILE A 23 -10.53 4.60 -5.45
C ILE A 23 -9.30 4.86 -6.32
N VAL A 24 -8.21 4.09 -6.13
CA VAL A 24 -6.98 4.25 -6.93
C VAL A 24 -7.28 4.07 -8.42
N ARG A 25 -7.98 2.99 -8.78
CA ARG A 25 -8.32 2.72 -10.19
C ARG A 25 -9.20 3.83 -10.78
N ARG A 26 -10.18 4.32 -10.01
CA ARG A 26 -11.09 5.39 -10.46
C ARG A 26 -10.37 6.72 -10.71
N ILE A 27 -9.40 7.07 -9.86
CA ILE A 27 -8.59 8.28 -10.04
C ILE A 27 -7.84 8.20 -11.37
N PHE A 28 -7.09 7.12 -11.61
CA PHE A 28 -6.34 6.95 -12.85
C PHE A 28 -7.24 6.85 -14.10
N GLU A 29 -8.38 6.16 -13.99
CA GLU A 29 -9.37 6.06 -15.06
C GLU A 29 -9.93 7.43 -15.47
N SER A 30 -10.22 8.31 -14.49
CA SER A 30 -10.69 9.68 -14.76
C SER A 30 -9.66 10.55 -15.51
N LEU A 31 -8.39 10.14 -15.48
CA LEU A 31 -7.27 10.80 -16.16
C LEU A 31 -6.90 10.09 -17.48
N GLY A 32 -7.65 9.06 -17.89
CA GLY A 32 -7.41 8.31 -19.12
C GLY A 32 -6.34 7.21 -19.00
N TYR A 33 -5.95 6.82 -17.78
CA TYR A 33 -4.96 5.77 -17.54
C TYR A 33 -5.60 4.46 -17.10
N ASP A 34 -5.04 3.33 -17.56
CA ASP A 34 -5.42 1.99 -17.10
C ASP A 34 -4.38 1.41 -16.12
N VAL A 35 -4.84 1.04 -14.92
CA VAL A 35 -4.00 0.47 -13.86
C VAL A 35 -3.85 -1.04 -14.08
N LYS A 36 -2.70 -1.45 -14.63
CA LYS A 36 -2.41 -2.88 -14.91
C LYS A 36 -2.12 -3.70 -13.66
N ALA A 37 -1.44 -3.12 -12.67
CA ALA A 37 -1.13 -3.77 -11.40
C ALA A 37 -1.37 -2.80 -10.24
N LEU A 38 -1.89 -3.30 -9.13
CA LEU A 38 -2.07 -2.54 -7.90
C LEU A 38 -1.60 -3.40 -6.74
N ASP A 39 -0.68 -2.86 -5.96
CA ASP A 39 -0.02 -3.58 -4.88
C ASP A 39 0.04 -2.68 -3.65
N ARG A 40 -0.51 -3.16 -2.53
CA ARG A 40 -0.47 -2.44 -1.26
C ARG A 40 0.78 -2.85 -0.51
N VAL A 41 1.79 -1.98 -0.53
CA VAL A 41 3.08 -2.25 0.10
C VAL A 41 3.16 -1.79 1.55
N TYR A 42 2.29 -0.85 1.95
CA TYR A 42 2.23 -0.24 3.27
C TYR A 42 0.79 -0.10 3.77
N PHE A 43 0.58 -0.29 5.06
CA PHE A 43 -0.69 -0.02 5.73
C PHE A 43 -0.46 0.21 7.22
N ALA A 44 -0.74 1.41 7.71
CA ALA A 44 -0.77 1.72 9.14
C ALA A 44 0.47 1.21 9.92
N GLY A 45 1.68 1.61 9.50
CA GLY A 45 2.92 1.14 10.12
C GLY A 45 3.42 -0.22 9.62
N LEU A 46 2.57 -1.01 8.97
CA LEU A 46 2.92 -2.36 8.52
C LEU A 46 3.40 -2.38 7.08
N THR A 47 4.41 -3.20 6.81
CA THR A 47 4.89 -3.51 5.46
C THR A 47 4.75 -5.01 5.20
N LYS A 48 4.72 -5.38 3.92
CA LYS A 48 4.79 -6.79 3.49
C LYS A 48 6.23 -7.34 3.39
N LYS A 49 7.24 -6.61 3.89
CA LYS A 49 8.64 -7.02 3.81
C LYS A 49 8.84 -8.35 4.55
N GLY A 50 9.49 -9.30 3.91
CA GLY A 50 9.74 -10.63 4.47
C GLY A 50 8.57 -11.62 4.37
N LEU A 51 7.45 -11.26 3.74
CA LEU A 51 6.34 -12.17 3.45
C LEU A 51 6.29 -12.49 1.95
N LYS A 52 6.22 -13.78 1.59
CA LYS A 52 5.98 -14.17 0.20
C LYS A 52 4.50 -14.03 -0.17
N LYS A 53 4.23 -14.03 -1.46
CA LYS A 53 2.85 -13.99 -1.97
C LYS A 53 2.07 -15.22 -1.47
N GLY A 54 0.93 -14.97 -0.83
CA GLY A 54 0.06 -16.01 -0.27
C GLY A 54 0.41 -16.41 1.17
N GLU A 55 1.54 -15.94 1.71
CA GLU A 55 1.89 -16.17 3.11
C GLU A 55 1.24 -15.13 4.02
N TRP A 56 1.13 -15.49 5.30
CA TRP A 56 0.69 -14.64 6.37
C TRP A 56 1.54 -14.92 7.62
N ARG A 57 1.55 -13.97 8.55
CA ARG A 57 2.16 -14.13 9.87
C ARG A 57 1.30 -13.48 10.93
N TYR A 58 1.53 -13.86 12.18
CA TYR A 58 1.02 -13.09 13.31
C TYR A 58 1.75 -11.75 13.43
N LEU A 59 1.01 -10.74 13.88
CA LEU A 59 1.59 -9.48 14.32
C LEU A 59 2.26 -9.68 15.68
N SER A 60 3.38 -9.00 15.89
CA SER A 60 3.97 -8.88 17.22
C SER A 60 3.07 -8.04 18.13
N GLU A 61 3.22 -8.19 19.45
CA GLU A 61 2.46 -7.39 20.41
C GLU A 61 2.66 -5.89 20.20
N GLY A 62 3.88 -5.45 19.85
CA GLY A 62 4.19 -4.06 19.53
C GLY A 62 3.38 -3.55 18.34
N GLU A 63 3.32 -4.31 17.24
CA GLU A 63 2.52 -3.97 16.06
C GLU A 63 1.02 -3.89 16.40
N VAL A 64 0.51 -4.82 17.20
CA VAL A 64 -0.89 -4.80 17.66
C VAL A 64 -1.19 -3.55 18.50
N ASN A 65 -0.29 -3.18 19.41
CA ASN A 65 -0.47 -2.02 20.27
C ASN A 65 -0.46 -0.71 19.45
N VAL A 66 0.47 -0.58 18.51
CA VAL A 66 0.52 0.58 17.58
C VAL A 66 -0.80 0.73 16.81
N LEU A 67 -1.34 -0.36 16.27
CA LEU A 67 -2.62 -0.34 15.56
C LEU A 67 -3.79 0.05 16.47
N LYS A 68 -3.87 -0.53 17.67
CA LYS A 68 -4.95 -0.23 18.64
C LYS A 68 -4.93 1.22 19.10
N MET A 69 -3.75 1.80 19.27
CA MET A 69 -3.58 3.19 19.68
C MET A 69 -3.78 4.19 18.53
N GLY A 70 -3.83 3.72 17.28
CA GLY A 70 -3.83 4.60 16.11
C GLY A 70 -2.50 5.36 15.92
N ALA A 71 -1.43 4.90 16.59
CA ALA A 71 -0.14 5.58 16.64
C ALA A 71 0.79 5.13 15.49
N TYR A 72 0.23 4.92 14.31
CA TYR A 72 0.98 4.62 13.10
C TYR A 72 1.25 5.94 12.36
N VAL A 73 2.54 6.17 12.05
CA VAL A 73 2.99 7.33 11.26
C VAL A 73 3.09 6.94 9.79
#